data_AF-A0A3E0MVL7-F1
#
_entry.id   AF-A0A3E0MVL7-F1
#
_cell.length_a   1.000
_cell.length_b   1.000
_cell.length_c   1.000
_cell.angle_alpha   90.00
_cell.angle_beta   90.00
_cell.angle_gamma   90.00
#
_symmetry.space_group_name_H-M   'P 1'
#
loop_
_entity.id
_entity.type
_entity.pdbx_description
1 polymer ?
#
loop_
_entity_poly.entity_id
_entity_poly.type
_entity_poly.pdbx_seq_one_letter_code
_entity_poly.pdbx_strand_id
1 'polypeptide(L)'
;MSNKNQTLVSKRFIIRKSLIGKNVTVKFTDYDGKVHKYSHDKVYELCKERFDNMKCFQKYKYYSQTFALPKFVRELGDEVLVK
;
A
#
# COMPACT_ATOMS: atom_id res chain seq x y z
N MET A 1 -1.77 4.75 -25.33
CA MET A 1 -1.32 5.38 -24.06
C MET A 1 -0.63 4.31 -23.24
N SER A 2 0.66 4.48 -22.94
CA SER A 2 1.46 3.44 -22.29
C SER A 2 0.93 3.17 -20.87
N ASN A 3 0.20 2.06 -20.69
CA ASN A 3 -0.07 1.46 -19.39
C ASN A 3 1.25 0.93 -18.81
N LYS A 4 2.10 1.85 -18.36
CA LYS A 4 3.34 1.52 -17.68
C LYS A 4 2.93 1.14 -16.28
N ASN A 5 2.86 -0.17 -15.99
CA ASN A 5 2.72 -0.69 -14.63
C ASN A 5 3.76 0.00 -13.73
N GLN A 6 3.33 1.01 -12.98
CA GLN A 6 4.23 1.84 -12.19
C GLN A 6 4.57 1.06 -10.93
N THR A 7 5.81 0.57 -10.87
CA THR A 7 6.36 0.03 -9.63
C THR A 7 6.95 1.18 -8.84
N LEU A 8 6.36 1.49 -7.69
CA LEU A 8 6.87 2.48 -6.74
C LEU A 8 7.78 1.78 -5.73
N VAL A 9 9.07 2.12 -5.71
CA VAL A 9 9.97 1.64 -4.66
C VAL A 9 9.93 2.62 -3.49
N SER A 10 9.67 2.11 -2.29
CA SER A 10 9.58 2.89 -1.06
C SER A 10 10.41 2.24 0.04
N LYS A 11 10.84 3.03 1.02
CA LYS A 11 11.51 2.52 2.24
C LYS A 11 10.52 1.99 3.29
N ARG A 12 9.23 2.24 3.09
CA ARG A 12 8.17 1.96 4.07
C ARG A 12 6.88 1.57 3.36
N PHE A 13 5.98 0.92 4.09
CA PHE A 13 4.62 0.71 3.60
C PHE A 13 3.91 2.06 3.43
N ILE A 14 3.21 2.26 2.32
CA ILE A 14 2.57 3.54 1.99
C ILE A 14 1.32 3.37 1.13
N ILE A 15 0.23 4.00 1.56
CA ILE A 15 -1.01 4.15 0.79
C ILE A 15 -1.26 5.64 0.64
N ARG A 16 -1.32 6.14 -0.61
CA ARG A 16 -1.59 7.56 -0.91
C ARG A 16 -2.91 7.70 -1.66
N LYS A 17 -3.71 8.70 -1.29
CA LYS A 17 -4.97 9.01 -1.99
C LYS A 17 -4.76 9.37 -3.45
N SER A 18 -3.63 10.00 -3.77
CA SER A 18 -3.26 10.40 -5.14
C SER A 18 -2.81 9.24 -6.05
N LEU A 19 -2.62 8.04 -5.49
CA LEU A 19 -2.24 6.84 -6.24
C LEU A 19 -3.42 5.89 -6.47
N ILE A 20 -4.59 6.16 -5.88
CA ILE A 20 -5.80 5.38 -6.10
C ILE A 20 -6.25 5.51 -7.56
N GLY A 21 -6.59 4.39 -8.19
CA GLY A 21 -6.98 4.26 -9.59
C GLY A 21 -5.82 4.30 -10.58
N LYS A 22 -4.57 4.21 -10.11
CA LYS A 22 -3.38 4.27 -10.98
C LYS A 22 -2.72 2.92 -11.24
N ASN A 23 -3.25 1.83 -10.67
CA ASN A 23 -2.72 0.47 -10.76
C ASN A 23 -1.24 0.39 -10.40
N VAL A 24 -0.87 1.06 -9.30
CA VAL A 24 0.53 1.15 -8.85
C VAL A 24 0.86 -0.06 -7.98
N THR A 25 1.99 -0.70 -8.27
CA THR A 25 2.55 -1.75 -7.40
C THR A 25 3.61 -1.13 -6.51
N VAL A 26 3.51 -1.26 -5.20
CA VAL A 26 4.51 -0.72 -4.28
C VAL A 26 5.43 -1.84 -3.82
N LYS A 27 6.74 -1.61 -3.91
CA LYS A 27 7.79 -2.46 -3.37
C LYS A 27 8.47 -1.74 -2.21
N PHE A 28 8.54 -2.37 -1.05
CA PHE A 28 9.36 -1.88 0.06
C PHE A 28 10.08 -3.02 0.77
N THR A 29 11.13 -2.66 1.50
CA THR A 29 11.87 -3.59 2.35
C THR A 29 11.56 -3.27 3.80
N ASP A 30 11.17 -4.29 4.55
CA ASP A 30 10.89 -4.26 5.99
C ASP A 30 12.19 -4.17 6.80
N TYR A 31 12.10 -3.94 8.11
CA TYR A 31 13.28 -3.89 8.99
C TYR A 31 14.02 -5.23 9.04
N ASP A 32 13.29 -6.34 8.96
CA ASP A 32 13.86 -7.71 8.86
C ASP A 32 14.54 -8.00 7.52
N GLY A 33 14.66 -7.02 6.61
CA GLY A 33 15.25 -7.20 5.28
C GLY A 33 14.32 -7.92 4.29
N LYS A 34 13.08 -8.23 4.70
CA LYS A 34 12.10 -8.88 3.82
C LYS A 34 11.53 -7.88 2.81
N VAL A 35 11.56 -8.28 1.54
CA VAL A 35 10.98 -7.47 0.45
C VAL A 35 9.50 -7.80 0.31
N HIS A 36 8.66 -6.78 0.44
CA HIS A 36 7.23 -6.87 0.22
C HIS A 36 6.84 -6.11 -1.03
N LYS A 37 6.07 -6.75 -1.90
CA LYS A 37 5.39 -6.11 -3.03
C LYS A 37 3.89 -6.26 -2.85
N TYR A 38 3.15 -5.18 -3.09
CA TYR A 38 1.69 -5.19 -3.01
C TYR A 38 1.07 -4.25 -4.02
N SER A 39 -0.16 -4.55 -4.43
CA SER A 39 -0.97 -3.62 -5.22
C SER A 39 -1.52 -2.51 -4.33
N HIS A 40 -1.21 -1.26 -4.64
CA HIS A 40 -1.70 -0.10 -3.89
C HIS A 40 -3.23 -0.02 -3.91
N ASP A 41 -3.83 -0.25 -5.07
CA ASP A 41 -5.27 -0.15 -5.28
C ASP A 41 -6.04 -1.24 -4.55
N LYS A 42 -5.63 -2.51 -4.70
CA LYS A 42 -6.31 -3.61 -4.01
C LYS A 42 -6.29 -3.43 -2.49
N VAL A 43 -5.16 -2.99 -1.93
CA VAL A 43 -5.06 -2.71 -0.50
C VAL A 43 -6.02 -1.58 -0.09
N TYR A 44 -6.13 -0.52 -0.89
CA TYR A 44 -7.07 0.55 -0.62
C TYR A 44 -8.52 0.08 -0.72
N GLU A 45 -8.89 -0.69 -1.75
CA GLU A 45 -10.26 -1.18 -1.96
C GLU A 45 -10.72 -2.08 -0.81
N LEU A 46 -9.91 -3.05 -0.40
CA LEU A 46 -10.22 -3.99 0.68
C LEU A 46 -10.24 -3.31 2.05
N CYS A 47 -9.45 -2.24 2.24
CA CYS A 47 -9.38 -1.49 3.50
C CYS A 47 -10.03 -0.11 3.39
N LYS A 48 -10.93 0.10 2.42
CA LYS A 48 -11.47 1.43 2.10
C LYS A 48 -12.16 2.05 3.31
N GLU A 49 -13.04 1.30 3.96
CA GLU A 49 -13.75 1.74 5.16
C GLU A 49 -12.77 2.12 6.28
N ARG A 50 -11.70 1.35 6.46
CA ARG A 50 -10.68 1.62 7.48
C ARG A 50 -9.91 2.91 7.19
N PHE A 51 -9.50 3.12 5.94
CA PHE A 51 -8.79 4.34 5.54
C PHE A 51 -9.70 5.56 5.56
N ASP A 52 -10.94 5.42 5.10
CA ASP A 52 -11.91 6.50 5.07
C ASP A 52 -12.34 6.90 6.50
N ASN A 53 -12.40 5.96 7.46
CA ASN A 53 -12.63 6.30 8.88
C ASN A 53 -11.38 6.83 9.61
N MET A 54 -10.20 6.78 8.99
CA MET A 54 -8.95 7.20 9.63
C MET A 54 -8.72 8.71 9.46
N LYS A 55 -8.86 9.48 10.55
CA LYS A 55 -8.65 10.95 10.57
C LYS A 55 -7.32 11.38 9.94
N CYS A 56 -6.24 10.63 10.19
CA CYS A 56 -4.92 10.91 9.61
C CYS A 56 -4.92 10.74 8.08
N PHE A 57 -5.56 9.70 7.56
CA PHE A 57 -5.65 9.48 6.12
C PHE A 57 -6.50 10.56 5.44
N GLN A 58 -7.62 10.95 6.07
CA GLN A 58 -8.43 12.07 5.60
C GLN A 58 -7.66 13.40 5.62
N LYS A 59 -6.88 13.68 6.66
CA LYS A 59 -6.12 14.93 6.80
C LYS A 59 -4.92 14.99 5.86
N TYR A 60 -4.03 14.00 5.95
CA TYR A 60 -2.74 14.00 5.26
C TYR A 60 -2.81 13.39 3.86
N LYS A 61 -3.93 12.73 3.51
CA LYS A 61 -4.14 12.06 2.20
C LYS A 61 -3.18 10.89 1.97
N TYR A 62 -2.52 10.41 3.02
CA TYR A 62 -1.72 9.20 2.97
C TYR A 62 -1.68 8.51 4.33
N TYR A 63 -1.38 7.22 4.29
CA TYR A 63 -1.03 6.40 5.43
C TYR A 63 0.32 5.77 5.14
N SER A 64 1.20 5.74 6.14
CA SER A 64 2.46 4.99 6.04
C SER A 64 2.75 4.25 7.32
N GLN A 65 3.33 3.08 7.19
CA GLN A 65 3.85 2.33 8.33
C GLN A 65 5.34 2.09 8.13
N THR A 66 6.12 2.52 9.12
CA THR A 66 7.57 2.34 9.13
C THR A 66 7.89 0.99 9.75
N PHE A 67 9.03 0.43 9.35
CA PHE A 67 9.59 -0.82 9.85
C PHE A 67 8.83 -2.07 9.47
N ALA A 68 7.50 -2.09 9.47
CA ALA A 68 6.72 -3.32 9.32
C ALA A 68 5.58 -3.22 8.30
N LEU A 69 5.21 -4.33 7.65
CA LEU A 69 3.89 -4.42 6.98
C LEU A 69 2.76 -4.33 8.04
N PRO A 70 1.71 -3.50 7.86
CA PRO A 70 0.62 -3.44 8.83
C PRO A 70 -0.08 -4.79 9.00
N LYS A 71 -0.52 -5.10 10.23
CA LYS A 71 -1.16 -6.39 10.55
C LYS A 71 -2.36 -6.69 9.64
N PHE A 72 -3.23 -5.70 9.43
CA PHE A 72 -4.40 -5.85 8.56
C PHE A 72 -4.03 -6.18 7.11
N VAL A 73 -2.89 -5.69 6.60
CA VAL A 73 -2.41 -6.02 5.25
C VAL A 73 -1.81 -7.43 5.22
N ARG A 74 -1.18 -7.87 6.32
CA ARG A 74 -0.70 -9.26 6.46
C ARG A 74 -1.86 -10.25 6.50
N GLU A 75 -2.97 -9.88 7.15
CA GLU A 75 -4.19 -10.69 7.24
C GLU A 75 -4.87 -10.87 5.87
N LEU A 76 -4.81 -9.85 4.99
CA LEU A 76 -5.24 -9.97 3.59
C LEU A 76 -4.36 -10.91 2.76
N GLY A 77 -3.12 -11.19 3.22
CA GLY A 77 -2.26 -12.23 2.65
C GLY A 77 -1.99 -12.09 1.15
N ASP A 78 -2.11 -13.21 0.44
CA ASP A 78 -1.79 -13.34 -0.99
C ASP A 78 -2.73 -12.57 -1.94
N GLU A 79 -3.88 -12.07 -1.47
CA GLU A 79 -4.84 -11.36 -2.34
C GLU A 79 -4.31 -10.00 -2.81
N VAL A 80 -3.56 -9.34 -1.91
CA VAL A 80 -2.96 -8.02 -2.13
C VAL A 80 -1.47 -8.08 -2.41
N LEU A 81 -0.79 -9.10 -1.89
CA LEU A 81 0.63 -9.30 -2.07
C LEU A 81 0.92 -9.85 -3.47
N VAL A 82 1.86 -9.23 -4.15
CA VAL A 82 2.32 -9.67 -5.47
C VAL A 82 3.59 -10.49 -5.27
N LYS A 83 3.60 -11.76 -5.68
CA LYS A 83 4.80 -12.60 -5.67
C LYS A 83 5.82 -12.08 -6.70
#